data_AF-A0A7X4CJP2-F1
#
_entry.id   AF-A0A7X4CJP2-F1
#
_cell.length_a   1.000
_cell.length_b   1.000
_cell.length_c   1.000
_cell.angle_alpha   90.00
_cell.angle_beta   90.00
_cell.angle_gamma   90.00
#
_symmetry.space_group_name_H-M   'P 1'
#
loop_
_entity.id
_entity.type
_entity.pdbx_description
1 polymer ?
#
loop_
_entity_poly.entity_id
_entity_poly.type
_entity_poly.pdbx_seq_one_letter_code
_entity_poly.pdbx_strand_id
1 'polypeptide(L)'
;MDVRTPHEIEQEIGLTEGNILQGELTLEQLFFNRPFPGYGQYRMPVRNLYMCGSSTHPGGGVSATCGANAAREILMDLRRPNSVPDDDFFDE
;
A
#
# COMPACT_ATOMS: atom_id res chain seq x y z
N MET A 1 -25.87 18.52 -0.93
CA MET A 1 -24.40 18.31 -0.90
C MET A 1 -24.13 17.54 0.37
N ASP A 2 -23.62 16.31 0.26
CA ASP A 2 -23.19 15.54 1.43
C ASP A 2 -21.78 16.02 1.83
N VAL A 3 -21.52 16.17 3.12
CA VAL A 3 -20.24 16.61 3.68
C VAL A 3 -19.84 15.60 4.73
N ARG A 4 -18.66 15.01 4.58
CA ARG A 4 -18.10 14.04 5.53
C ARG A 4 -16.82 14.58 6.13
N THR A 5 -16.80 14.64 7.45
CA THR A 5 -15.65 15.01 8.26
C THR A 5 -14.71 13.82 8.44
N PRO A 6 -13.41 14.03 8.73
CA PRO A 6 -12.48 12.94 9.03
C PRO A 6 -12.98 11.98 10.12
N HIS A 7 -13.63 12.51 11.16
CA HIS A 7 -14.24 11.71 12.22
C HIS A 7 -15.33 10.76 11.69
N GLU A 8 -16.22 11.26 10.83
CA GLU A 8 -17.27 10.44 10.22
C GLU A 8 -16.69 9.37 9.30
N ILE A 9 -15.67 9.70 8.50
CA ILE A 9 -15.01 8.73 7.61
C ILE A 9 -14.33 7.62 8.43
N GLU A 10 -13.65 7.98 9.51
CA GLU A 10 -13.03 7.00 10.40
C GLU A 10 -14.06 6.07 11.04
N GLN A 11 -15.21 6.58 11.49
CA GLN A 11 -16.29 5.77 12.06
C GLN A 11 -16.98 4.87 11.02
N GLU A 12 -17.16 5.35 9.79
CA GLU A 12 -17.90 4.62 8.76
C GLU A 12 -17.08 3.54 8.07
N ILE A 13 -15.84 3.85 7.69
CA ILE A 13 -15.00 2.96 6.87
C ILE A 13 -13.65 2.61 7.51
N GLY A 14 -13.36 3.09 8.73
CA GLY A 14 -12.11 2.78 9.43
C GLY A 14 -10.88 3.47 8.87
N LEU A 15 -11.04 4.54 8.08
CA LEU A 15 -9.90 5.33 7.60
C LEU A 15 -9.45 6.28 8.70
N THR A 16 -8.47 5.85 9.50
CA THR A 16 -7.97 6.60 10.65
C THR A 16 -7.62 8.04 10.28
N GLU A 17 -8.14 8.99 11.07
CA GLU A 17 -7.98 10.44 10.87
C GLU A 17 -8.39 10.95 9.47
N GLY A 18 -9.13 10.15 8.69
CA GLY A 18 -9.50 10.47 7.31
C GLY A 18 -8.30 10.52 6.34
N ASN A 19 -7.14 9.98 6.71
CA ASN A 19 -5.94 10.06 5.88
C ASN A 19 -5.98 9.02 4.75
N ILE A 20 -6.24 9.48 3.52
CA ILE A 20 -6.29 8.63 2.31
C ILE A 20 -4.99 7.87 2.04
N LEU A 21 -3.87 8.38 2.57
CA LEU A 21 -2.55 7.80 2.42
C LEU A 21 -2.25 6.76 3.51
N GLN A 22 -3.10 6.60 4.54
CA GLN A 22 -2.91 5.63 5.63
C GLN A 22 -1.52 5.73 6.28
N GLY A 23 -1.05 6.97 6.47
CA GLY A 23 0.30 7.33 6.89
C GLY A 23 0.75 8.59 6.16
N GLU A 24 1.77 9.27 6.68
CA GLU A 24 2.34 10.45 6.04
C GLU A 24 3.26 10.05 4.88
N LEU A 25 3.50 10.97 3.95
CA LEU A 25 4.51 10.83 2.89
C LEU A 25 5.75 11.66 3.24
N THR A 26 6.19 11.55 4.48
CA THR A 26 7.47 12.08 4.97
C THR A 26 8.58 11.08 4.67
N LEU A 27 9.83 11.54 4.59
CA LEU A 27 10.97 10.67 4.28
C LEU A 27 11.13 9.54 5.29
N GLU A 28 10.77 9.82 6.54
CA GLU A 28 10.81 8.89 7.67
C GLU A 28 9.80 7.74 7.51
N GLN A 29 8.68 7.98 6.82
CA GLN A 29 7.59 7.01 6.59
C GLN A 29 7.51 6.49 5.15
N LEU A 30 8.50 6.79 4.31
CA LEU A 30 8.58 6.33 2.92
C LEU A 30 9.58 5.20 2.73
N PHE A 31 9.62 4.66 1.51
CA PHE A 31 10.52 3.58 1.10
C PHE A 31 10.45 2.36 2.02
N PHE A 32 11.60 1.87 2.50
CA PHE A 32 11.72 0.67 3.33
C PHE A 32 11.12 0.82 4.74
N ASN A 33 10.77 2.03 5.16
CA ASN A 33 10.10 2.29 6.42
C ASN A 33 8.57 2.21 6.33
N ARG A 34 8.01 1.97 5.14
CA ARG A 34 6.57 1.88 4.88
C ARG A 34 6.15 0.45 4.55
N PRO A 35 5.19 -0.20 5.24
CA PRO A 35 4.26 0.35 6.24
C PRO A 35 4.89 0.61 7.62
N PHE A 36 5.94 -0.14 7.97
CA PHE A 36 6.79 0.11 9.14
C PHE A 36 8.18 -0.50 8.87
N PRO A 37 9.22 -0.05 9.59
CA PRO A 37 10.60 -0.50 9.37
C PRO A 37 10.74 -2.03 9.38
N GLY A 38 11.44 -2.55 8.37
CA GLY A 38 11.69 -3.98 8.20
C GLY A 38 10.66 -4.74 7.36
N TYR A 39 9.55 -4.10 6.96
CA TYR A 39 8.48 -4.75 6.21
C TYR A 39 8.10 -4.01 4.92
N GLY A 40 9.01 -3.24 4.34
CA GLY A 40 8.78 -2.48 3.11
C GLY A 40 8.68 -3.29 1.82
N GLN A 41 8.85 -4.61 1.88
CA GLN A 41 8.78 -5.52 0.73
C GLN A 41 7.47 -6.31 0.70
N TYR A 42 6.37 -5.71 1.17
CA TYR A 42 4.99 -6.26 1.16
C TYR A 42 4.74 -7.53 1.99
N ARG A 43 5.77 -8.33 2.32
CA ARG A 43 5.67 -9.48 3.22
C ARG A 43 5.53 -9.02 4.66
N MET A 44 4.70 -9.72 5.42
CA MET A 44 4.44 -9.45 6.83
C MET A 44 5.10 -10.51 7.73
N PRO A 45 5.22 -10.27 9.06
CA PRO A 45 5.88 -11.23 9.96
C PRO A 45 5.15 -12.57 10.06
N VAL A 46 3.86 -12.59 9.70
CA VAL A 46 3.06 -13.80 9.64
C VAL A 46 3.25 -14.45 8.27
N ARG A 47 3.61 -15.74 8.27
CA ARG A 47 3.83 -16.51 7.04
C ARG A 47 2.59 -16.45 6.14
N ASN A 48 2.81 -16.19 4.85
CA ASN A 48 1.77 -16.05 3.83
C ASN A 48 0.80 -14.87 4.05
N LEU A 49 1.17 -13.90 4.88
CA LEU A 49 0.47 -12.62 4.99
C LEU A 49 1.27 -11.56 4.22
N TYR A 50 0.56 -10.80 3.40
CA TYR A 50 1.12 -9.71 2.61
C TYR A 50 0.26 -8.47 2.83
N MET A 51 0.88 -7.30 2.76
CA MET A 51 0.21 -6.01 2.84
C MET A 51 0.21 -5.36 1.47
N CYS A 52 -0.90 -4.73 1.10
CA CYS A 52 -1.02 -3.92 -0.10
C CYS A 52 -1.90 -2.71 0.18
N GLY A 53 -1.81 -1.72 -0.70
CA GLY A 53 -2.64 -0.52 -0.66
C GLY A 53 -1.87 0.72 -0.23
N SER A 54 -2.62 1.72 0.22
CA SER A 54 -2.10 3.08 0.44
C SER A 54 -0.97 3.15 1.47
N SER A 55 -1.05 2.32 2.50
CA SER A 55 -0.08 2.21 3.59
C SER A 55 1.24 1.52 3.20
N THR A 56 1.40 0.99 1.98
CA THR A 56 2.67 0.43 1.48
C THR A 56 3.36 1.41 0.53
N HIS A 57 4.68 1.27 0.32
CA HIS A 57 5.39 2.04 -0.70
C HIS A 57 4.85 1.69 -2.11
N PRO A 58 4.81 2.60 -3.11
CA PRO A 58 5.17 4.03 -3.10
C PRO A 58 4.24 4.95 -2.32
N GLY A 59 3.05 4.48 -1.97
CA GLY A 59 2.02 5.26 -1.28
C GLY A 59 0.65 5.10 -1.94
N GLY A 60 -0.32 5.86 -1.46
CA GLY A 60 -1.66 5.86 -2.03
C GLY A 60 -1.80 6.57 -3.36
N GLY A 61 -2.95 6.33 -3.99
CA GLY A 61 -3.32 6.86 -5.30
C GLY A 61 -4.07 5.82 -6.12
N VAL A 62 -4.73 6.24 -7.20
CA VAL A 62 -5.44 5.33 -8.13
C VAL A 62 -4.48 4.85 -9.22
N SER A 63 -3.29 4.35 -8.84
CA SER A 63 -2.23 3.89 -9.78
C SER A 63 -2.06 2.38 -9.85
N ALA A 64 -2.71 1.62 -8.95
CA ALA A 64 -2.55 0.17 -8.79
C ALA A 64 -1.13 -0.34 -8.41
N THR A 65 -0.12 0.53 -8.31
CA THR A 65 1.29 0.16 -8.06
C THR A 65 1.49 -0.70 -6.81
N CYS A 66 0.92 -0.31 -5.67
CA CYS A 66 1.02 -1.05 -4.41
C CYS A 66 0.45 -2.47 -4.52
N GLY A 67 -0.65 -2.64 -5.27
CA GLY A 67 -1.26 -3.94 -5.52
C GLY A 67 -0.41 -4.80 -6.46
N ALA A 68 0.12 -4.19 -7.53
CA ALA A 68 1.01 -4.85 -8.47
C ALA A 68 2.27 -5.41 -7.77
N ASN A 69 2.93 -4.58 -6.97
CA ASN A 69 4.13 -5.00 -6.25
C ASN A 69 3.86 -6.10 -5.23
N ALA A 70 2.80 -6.00 -4.42
CA ALA A 70 2.42 -7.08 -3.51
C ALA A 70 2.14 -8.39 -4.26
N ALA A 71 1.47 -8.33 -5.42
CA ALA A 71 1.20 -9.49 -6.24
C ALA A 71 2.48 -10.13 -6.81
N ARG A 72 3.48 -9.34 -7.22
CA ARG A 72 4.80 -9.83 -7.66
C ARG A 72 5.47 -10.64 -6.55
N GLU A 73 5.46 -10.14 -5.31
CA GLU A 73 6.03 -10.85 -4.15
C GLU A 73 5.27 -12.15 -3.83
N ILE A 74 3.93 -12.14 -3.91
CA ILE A 74 3.11 -13.34 -3.72
C ILE A 74 3.45 -14.40 -4.78
N LEU A 75 3.53 -14.02 -6.05
CA LEU A 75 3.84 -14.97 -7.14
C LEU A 75 5.25 -15.55 -6.98
N MET A 76 6.21 -14.72 -6.56
CA MET A 76 7.58 -15.16 -6.27
C MET A 76 7.60 -16.22 -5.17
N ASP A 77 6.92 -15.98 -4.05
CA ASP A 77 6.87 -16.92 -2.92
C ASP A 77 6.12 -18.22 -3.28
N LEU A 78 5.10 -18.12 -4.14
CA LEU A 78 4.38 -19.28 -4.70
C LEU A 78 5.15 -20.00 -5.82
N ARG A 79 6.32 -19.48 -6.24
CA ARG A 79 7.11 -19.99 -7.37
C ARG A 79 6.31 -20.06 -8.68
N ARG A 80 5.48 -19.06 -8.94
CA ARG A 80 4.69 -18.92 -10.16
C ARG A 80 5.34 -17.89 -11.11
N PRO A 81 5.14 -18.02 -12.43
CA PRO A 81 5.56 -16.98 -13.36
C PRO A 81 4.96 -15.62 -12.97
N ASN A 82 5.74 -14.55 -13.09
CA ASN A 82 5.22 -13.20 -12.91
C ASN A 82 4.22 -12.89 -14.03
N SER A 83 2.96 -12.68 -13.66
CA SER A 83 1.88 -12.29 -14.58
C SER A 83 1.40 -10.86 -14.33
N VAL A 84 2.04 -10.12 -13.42
CA VAL A 84 1.70 -8.74 -13.11
C VAL A 84 2.26 -7.86 -14.23
N PRO A 85 1.44 -6.97 -14.85
CA PRO A 85 1.92 -6.01 -15.85
C PRO A 85 3.03 -5.11 -15.29
N ASP A 86 3.87 -4.57 -16.17
CA ASP A 86 4.82 -3.53 -15.80
C ASP A 86 4.07 -2.22 -15.49
N ASP A 87 4.58 -1.46 -14.51
CA ASP A 87 3.98 -0.21 -14.06
C ASP A 87 4.68 0.99 -14.70
N ASP A 88 4.22 1.38 -15.89
CA ASP A 88 4.76 2.52 -16.66
C ASP A 88 4.37 3.90 -16.08
N PHE A 89 3.75 3.94 -14.88
CA PHE A 89 3.13 5.15 -14.32
C PHE A 89 4.13 6.27 -13.99
N PHE A 90 5.40 5.94 -13.76
CA PHE A 90 6.46 6.91 -13.48
C PHE A 90 7.37 7.19 -14.69
N ASP A 91 7.07 6.59 -15.85
CA ASP A 91 7.87 6.71 -17.08
C ASP A 91 7.38 7.85 -18.01
N GLU A 92 6.39 8.65 -17.59
CA GLU A 92 5.95 9.90 -18.24
C GLU A 92 6.34 11.17 -17.48
#